data_AF-A0A497M0Q8-F1
#
_entry.id   AF-A0A497M0Q8-F1
#
_cell.length_a   1.000
_cell.length_b   1.000
_cell.length_c   1.000
_cell.angle_alpha   90.00
_cell.angle_beta   90.00
_cell.angle_gamma   90.00
#
_symmetry.space_group_name_H-M   'P 1'
#
loop_
_entity.id
_entity.type
_entity.pdbx_description
1 polymer ?
#
loop_
_entity_poly.entity_id
_entity_poly.type
_entity_poly.pdbx_seq_one_letter_code
_entity_poly.pdbx_strand_id
1 'polypeptide(L)'
;NEWYSFARALTFQFHTPFSYDDKLWWPYGKLRNNTIDKVLKIKEKYPDFIANTSKQLNLFRDGKWTANCPKWFFVNLDSNGKTKQPCVISSTDENGIKPICERCGIACYAGAYSGLFLSDTEWLRMFKVAKRVAPFKNKAGWFQGIEGQKKWVAK
;
A
#
# COMPACT_ATOMS: atom_id res chain seq x y z
N ASN A 1 -1.60 16.42 9.42
CA ASN A 1 -2.99 16.84 9.73
C ASN A 1 -3.90 16.87 8.52
N GLU A 2 -3.42 17.25 7.33
CA GLU A 2 -4.23 17.32 6.10
C GLU A 2 -5.12 16.09 5.88
N TRP A 3 -4.55 14.88 5.87
CA TRP A 3 -5.28 13.64 5.52
C TRP A 3 -6.07 13.01 6.66
N TYR A 4 -5.83 13.42 7.91
CA TYR A 4 -6.37 12.72 9.09
C TYR A 4 -7.91 12.79 9.16
N SER A 5 -8.48 13.86 8.61
CA SER A 5 -9.93 14.06 8.55
C SER A 5 -10.60 13.41 7.34
N PHE A 6 -9.83 12.99 6.31
CA PHE A 6 -10.36 12.47 5.05
C PHE A 6 -10.16 10.97 4.90
N ALA A 7 -9.10 10.41 5.49
CA ALA A 7 -8.78 9.01 5.41
C ALA A 7 -8.97 8.30 6.76
N ARG A 8 -9.40 7.04 6.70
CA ARG A 8 -9.44 6.15 7.88
C ARG A 8 -8.02 5.83 8.36
N ALA A 9 -7.16 5.49 7.41
CA ALA A 9 -5.74 5.24 7.59
C ALA A 9 -5.01 5.40 6.25
N LEU A 10 -3.70 5.42 6.32
CA LEU A 10 -2.77 5.44 5.20
C LEU A 10 -1.89 4.20 5.25
N THR A 11 -1.64 3.61 4.09
CA THR A 11 -0.63 2.58 3.87
C THR A 11 0.46 3.15 2.96
N PHE A 12 1.69 2.77 3.25
CA PHE A 12 2.88 3.12 2.48
C PHE A 12 3.47 1.86 1.87
N GLN A 13 3.93 2.01 0.64
CA GLN A 13 4.66 1.00 -0.11
C GLN A 13 5.72 1.69 -0.96
N PHE A 14 6.76 0.95 -1.34
CA PHE A 14 7.72 1.41 -2.34
C PHE A 14 7.38 0.79 -3.69
N HIS A 15 7.70 1.51 -4.76
CA HIS A 15 7.52 1.00 -6.11
C HIS A 15 8.33 -0.29 -6.32
N THR A 16 7.66 -1.32 -6.84
CA THR A 16 8.31 -2.56 -7.27
C THR A 16 8.53 -2.47 -8.77
N PRO A 17 9.79 -2.45 -9.24
CA PRO A 17 10.07 -2.29 -10.65
C PRO A 17 9.84 -3.58 -11.44
N PHE A 18 9.62 -3.40 -12.72
CA PHE A 18 9.57 -4.47 -13.72
C PHE A 18 10.82 -4.47 -14.63
N SER A 19 11.68 -3.47 -14.49
CA SER A 19 12.96 -3.36 -15.19
C SER A 19 14.06 -2.83 -14.28
N TYR A 20 15.30 -3.22 -14.54
CA TYR A 20 16.46 -2.84 -13.72
C TYR A 20 16.84 -1.36 -13.86
N ASP A 21 16.39 -0.70 -14.92
CA ASP A 21 16.60 0.73 -15.22
C ASP A 21 15.39 1.61 -14.84
N ASP A 22 14.38 1.04 -14.17
CA ASP A 22 13.17 1.76 -13.76
C ASP A 22 13.51 2.92 -12.80
N LYS A 23 13.30 4.16 -13.28
CA LYS A 23 13.62 5.40 -12.55
C LYS A 23 12.76 5.62 -11.31
N LEU A 24 11.62 4.95 -11.20
CA LEU A 24 10.76 5.02 -10.01
C LEU A 24 11.24 4.08 -8.90
N TRP A 25 12.14 3.15 -9.22
CA TRP A 25 12.74 2.30 -8.20
C TRP A 25 13.70 3.11 -7.32
N TRP A 26 13.35 3.21 -6.05
CA TRP A 26 14.19 3.87 -5.07
C TRP A 26 15.25 2.90 -4.53
N PRO A 27 16.56 3.09 -4.69
CA PRO A 27 17.52 2.10 -4.19
C PRO A 27 17.48 1.92 -2.66
N TYR A 28 17.84 0.72 -2.20
CA TYR A 28 18.09 0.48 -0.77
C TYR A 28 19.26 1.33 -0.28
N GLY A 29 19.25 1.68 1.01
CA GLY A 29 20.30 2.48 1.64
C GLY A 29 19.79 3.77 2.29
N LYS A 30 20.69 4.73 2.48
CA LYS A 30 20.49 5.91 3.36
C LYS A 30 19.19 6.65 3.09
N LEU A 31 18.89 6.96 1.83
CA LEU A 31 17.74 7.79 1.48
C LEU A 31 16.40 7.07 1.73
N ARG A 32 16.30 5.79 1.35
CA ARG A 32 15.13 4.96 1.64
C ARG A 32 14.97 4.74 3.16
N ASN A 33 16.07 4.43 3.85
CA ASN A 33 16.08 4.24 5.30
C ASN A 33 15.59 5.49 6.05
N ASN A 34 16.12 6.67 5.71
CA ASN A 34 15.69 7.93 6.30
C ASN A 34 14.20 8.22 6.05
N THR A 35 13.66 7.77 4.90
CA THR A 35 12.24 7.91 4.60
C THR A 35 11.40 7.00 5.49
N ILE A 36 11.83 5.75 5.67
CA ILE A 36 11.19 4.80 6.59
C ILE A 36 11.24 5.35 8.03
N ASP A 37 12.36 5.93 8.47
CA ASP A 37 12.50 6.54 9.80
C ASP A 37 11.48 7.67 10.01
N LYS A 38 11.27 8.52 9.00
CA LYS A 38 10.26 9.58 9.04
C LYS A 38 8.84 9.00 9.15
N VAL A 39 8.54 7.94 8.40
CA VAL A 39 7.22 7.27 8.47
C VAL A 39 7.00 6.64 9.84
N LEU A 40 8.02 5.98 10.41
CA LEU A 40 7.97 5.42 11.76
C LEU A 40 7.72 6.50 12.82
N LYS A 41 8.41 7.65 12.74
CA LYS A 41 8.17 8.79 13.65
C LYS A 41 6.75 9.35 13.53
N ILE A 42 6.19 9.41 12.33
CA ILE A 42 4.79 9.82 12.13
C ILE A 42 3.85 8.78 12.76
N LYS A 43 4.16 7.49 12.59
CA LYS A 43 3.39 6.39 13.16
C LYS A 43 3.40 6.42 14.69
N GLU A 44 4.51 6.71 15.35
CA GLU A 44 4.55 6.89 16.80
C GLU A 44 3.52 7.94 17.28
N LYS A 45 3.37 9.03 16.53
CA LYS A 45 2.38 10.09 16.81
C LYS A 45 0.95 9.70 16.42
N TYR A 46 0.77 8.90 15.37
CA TYR A 46 -0.53 8.50 14.83
C TYR A 46 -0.59 6.98 14.55
N PRO A 47 -0.55 6.14 15.59
CA PRO A 47 -0.25 4.72 15.42
C PRO A 47 -1.37 3.91 14.78
N ASP A 48 -2.61 4.42 14.84
CA ASP A 48 -3.79 3.85 14.17
C ASP A 48 -4.17 4.61 12.89
N PHE A 49 -3.34 5.55 12.43
CA PHE A 49 -3.52 6.22 11.13
C PHE A 49 -2.51 5.74 10.09
N ILE A 50 -1.30 5.38 10.51
CA ILE A 50 -0.34 4.68 9.65
C ILE A 50 -0.56 3.19 9.81
N ALA A 51 -1.24 2.58 8.85
CA ALA A 51 -1.73 1.21 8.97
C ALA A 51 -0.62 0.16 8.84
N ASN A 52 0.49 0.47 8.17
CA ASN A 52 1.63 -0.44 8.19
C ASN A 52 2.13 -0.64 9.62
N THR A 53 2.55 -1.86 9.94
CA THR A 53 3.25 -2.11 11.20
C THR A 53 4.69 -1.62 11.14
N SER A 54 5.32 -1.46 12.29
CA SER A 54 6.71 -1.04 12.41
C SER A 54 7.64 -2.12 11.86
N LYS A 55 7.35 -3.40 12.12
CA LYS A 55 8.12 -4.52 11.54
C LYS A 55 7.98 -4.56 10.03
N GLN A 56 6.76 -4.41 9.49
CA GLN A 56 6.51 -4.32 8.06
C GLN A 56 7.27 -3.16 7.40
N LEU A 57 7.25 -1.96 7.99
CA LEU A 57 7.97 -0.81 7.45
C LEU A 57 9.48 -1.05 7.41
N ASN A 58 10.03 -1.71 8.43
CA ASN A 58 11.46 -2.05 8.48
C ASN A 58 11.86 -3.09 7.42
N LEU A 59 10.95 -3.97 6.97
CA LEU A 59 11.23 -4.89 5.86
C LEU A 59 11.59 -4.17 4.56
N PHE A 60 11.15 -2.92 4.37
CA PHE A 60 11.47 -2.18 3.14
C PHE A 60 12.91 -1.64 3.08
N ARG A 61 13.69 -1.78 4.16
CA ARG A 61 15.09 -1.33 4.20
C ARG A 61 16.03 -2.17 3.36
N ASP A 62 15.69 -3.44 3.14
CA ASP A 62 16.46 -4.36 2.31
C ASP A 62 15.56 -5.40 1.61
N GLY A 63 16.14 -6.14 0.67
CA GLY A 63 15.43 -7.16 -0.10
C GLY A 63 15.45 -8.56 0.51
N LYS A 64 16.05 -8.78 1.70
CA LYS A 64 16.33 -10.14 2.21
C LYS A 64 15.05 -10.94 2.45
N TRP A 65 13.98 -10.28 2.92
CA TRP A 65 12.70 -10.93 3.18
C TRP A 65 12.01 -11.45 1.91
N THR A 66 12.34 -10.90 0.73
CA THR A 66 11.65 -11.19 -0.53
C THR A 66 11.91 -12.61 -1.02
N ALA A 67 13.04 -13.22 -0.63
CA ALA A 67 13.34 -14.63 -0.87
C ALA A 67 12.29 -15.55 -0.23
N ASN A 68 11.75 -15.14 0.93
CA ASN A 68 10.76 -15.88 1.71
C ASN A 68 9.36 -15.23 1.60
N CYS A 69 9.10 -14.48 0.53
CA CYS A 69 7.81 -13.83 0.31
C CYS A 69 6.67 -14.88 0.32
N PRO A 70 5.61 -14.71 1.14
CA PRO A 70 4.51 -15.67 1.25
C PRO A 70 3.55 -15.58 0.05
N LYS A 71 4.05 -15.91 -1.14
CA LYS A 71 3.30 -15.87 -2.41
C LYS A 71 2.04 -16.75 -2.34
N TRP A 72 2.14 -17.88 -1.64
CA TRP A 72 1.07 -18.86 -1.41
C TRP A 72 -0.09 -18.33 -0.55
N PHE A 73 0.10 -17.23 0.19
CA PHE A 73 -0.93 -16.72 1.11
C PHE A 73 -2.07 -15.99 0.40
N PHE A 74 -1.84 -15.50 -0.82
CA PHE A 74 -2.81 -14.70 -1.57
C PHE A 74 -3.23 -15.40 -2.86
N VAL A 75 -4.54 -15.44 -3.11
CA VAL A 75 -5.08 -15.73 -4.44
C VAL A 75 -5.09 -14.42 -5.22
N ASN A 76 -4.32 -14.36 -6.31
CA ASN A 76 -4.18 -13.16 -7.13
C ASN A 76 -4.92 -13.36 -8.43
N LEU A 77 -5.91 -12.53 -8.71
CA LEU A 77 -6.74 -12.61 -9.92
C LEU A 77 -6.65 -11.30 -10.70
N ASP A 78 -6.79 -11.38 -12.02
CA ASP A 78 -7.05 -10.20 -12.86
C ASP A 78 -8.55 -9.83 -12.85
N SER A 79 -8.93 -8.81 -13.61
CA SER A 79 -10.32 -8.38 -13.74
C SER A 79 -11.25 -9.42 -14.39
N ASN A 80 -10.69 -10.45 -15.03
CA ASN A 80 -11.42 -11.53 -15.68
C ASN A 80 -11.45 -12.80 -14.81
N GLY A 81 -10.93 -12.76 -13.59
CA GLY A 81 -10.84 -13.93 -12.71
C GLY A 81 -9.72 -14.91 -13.07
N LYS A 82 -8.80 -14.55 -13.97
CA LYS A 82 -7.62 -15.37 -14.29
C LYS A 82 -6.54 -15.18 -13.24
N THR A 83 -5.91 -16.28 -12.84
CA THR A 83 -4.84 -16.27 -11.84
C THR A 83 -3.59 -15.55 -12.33
N LYS A 84 -3.05 -14.66 -11.50
CA LYS A 84 -1.80 -13.93 -11.71
C LYS A 84 -0.66 -14.61 -10.95
N GLN A 85 0.47 -14.81 -11.60
CA GLN A 85 1.66 -15.45 -10.99
C GLN A 85 2.93 -14.63 -11.27
N PRO A 86 3.86 -14.46 -10.31
CA PRO A 86 3.85 -15.03 -8.95
C PRO A 86 3.06 -14.22 -7.90
N CYS A 87 2.56 -13.03 -8.22
CA CYS A 87 1.94 -12.15 -7.21
C CYS A 87 0.91 -11.16 -7.78
N VAL A 88 0.27 -10.37 -6.90
CA VAL A 88 -0.79 -9.41 -7.23
C VAL A 88 -0.49 -8.42 -8.36
N ILE A 89 0.78 -8.04 -8.56
CA ILE A 89 1.17 -7.10 -9.63
C ILE A 89 1.70 -7.79 -10.89
N SER A 90 1.75 -9.12 -10.92
CA SER A 90 2.33 -9.86 -12.05
C SER A 90 1.36 -9.96 -13.23
N SER A 91 1.80 -10.48 -14.37
CA SER A 91 0.89 -10.81 -15.48
C SER A 91 0.11 -12.12 -15.22
N THR A 92 -0.98 -12.32 -15.96
CA THR A 92 -1.63 -13.64 -16.11
C THR A 92 -0.92 -14.51 -17.14
N ASP A 93 -0.15 -13.90 -18.05
CA ASP A 93 0.68 -14.60 -19.03
C ASP A 93 1.97 -15.10 -18.38
N GLU A 94 2.30 -16.38 -18.55
CA GLU A 94 3.51 -17.00 -18.04
C GLU A 94 4.79 -16.37 -18.61
N ASN A 95 4.70 -15.88 -19.86
CA ASN A 95 5.75 -15.15 -20.57
C ASN A 95 5.63 -13.64 -20.39
N GLY A 96 4.63 -13.17 -19.65
CA GLY A 96 4.43 -11.77 -19.35
C GLY A 96 5.52 -11.19 -18.45
N ILE A 97 5.58 -9.87 -18.40
CA ILE A 97 6.56 -9.14 -17.61
C ILE A 97 6.35 -9.45 -16.11
N LYS A 98 7.44 -9.80 -15.42
CA LYS A 98 7.45 -10.18 -14.00
C LYS A 98 8.09 -9.08 -13.16
N PRO A 99 7.60 -8.86 -11.92
CA PRO A 99 8.21 -7.91 -11.01
C PRO A 99 9.56 -8.40 -10.51
N ILE A 100 10.51 -7.48 -10.32
CA ILE A 100 11.83 -7.78 -9.79
C ILE A 100 11.74 -7.95 -8.26
N CYS A 101 11.68 -9.20 -7.80
CA CYS A 101 11.36 -9.53 -6.40
C CYS A 101 12.41 -9.04 -5.41
N GLU A 102 13.69 -9.11 -5.75
CA GLU A 102 14.81 -8.58 -4.95
C GLU A 102 14.77 -7.06 -4.73
N ARG A 103 13.92 -6.35 -5.50
CA ARG A 103 13.67 -4.90 -5.41
C ARG A 103 12.27 -4.56 -4.87
N CYS A 104 11.53 -5.56 -4.39
CA CYS A 104 10.13 -5.45 -4.04
C CYS A 104 9.87 -4.48 -2.87
N GLY A 105 8.83 -3.66 -3.04
CA GLY A 105 8.32 -2.73 -2.04
C GLY A 105 6.82 -2.91 -1.72
N ILE A 106 6.21 -4.04 -2.12
CA ILE A 106 4.77 -4.27 -1.98
C ILE A 106 4.37 -4.43 -0.52
N ALA A 107 3.43 -3.60 -0.07
CA ALA A 107 2.97 -3.61 1.31
C ALA A 107 2.19 -4.86 1.72
N CYS A 108 1.30 -5.39 0.90
CA CYS A 108 0.48 -6.55 1.32
C CYS A 108 1.33 -7.79 1.64
N TYR A 109 2.32 -8.10 0.80
CA TYR A 109 3.24 -9.23 1.05
C TYR A 109 4.20 -8.98 2.20
N ALA A 110 4.76 -7.77 2.31
CA ALA A 110 5.60 -7.42 3.47
C ALA A 110 4.80 -7.51 4.78
N GLY A 111 3.53 -7.10 4.75
CA GLY A 111 2.63 -7.19 5.89
C GLY A 111 2.29 -8.64 6.26
N ALA A 112 1.97 -9.48 5.27
CA ALA A 112 1.77 -10.91 5.51
C ALA A 112 3.05 -11.56 6.06
N TYR A 113 4.22 -11.20 5.52
CA TYR A 113 5.51 -11.70 6.01
C TYR A 113 5.74 -11.31 7.47
N SER A 114 5.48 -10.05 7.84
CA SER A 114 5.65 -9.59 9.22
C SER A 114 4.72 -10.33 10.18
N GLY A 115 3.45 -10.51 9.81
CA GLY A 115 2.48 -11.24 10.61
C GLY A 115 2.86 -12.72 10.81
N LEU A 116 3.13 -13.42 9.71
CA LEU A 116 3.34 -14.88 9.70
C LEU A 116 4.71 -15.30 10.24
N PHE A 117 5.78 -14.58 9.88
CA PHE A 117 7.15 -15.02 10.17
C PHE A 117 7.86 -14.20 11.24
N LEU A 118 7.38 -12.99 11.54
CA LEU A 118 7.96 -12.13 12.58
C LEU A 118 7.08 -12.01 13.82
N SER A 119 5.98 -12.76 13.90
CA SER A 119 5.01 -12.71 15.00
C SER A 119 4.61 -11.27 15.34
N ASP A 120 4.25 -10.51 14.31
CA ASP A 120 3.98 -9.09 14.41
C ASP A 120 2.58 -8.80 14.95
N THR A 121 2.46 -8.70 16.28
CA THR A 121 1.20 -8.44 16.98
C THR A 121 0.63 -7.05 16.73
N GLU A 122 1.40 -6.13 16.14
CA GLU A 122 0.91 -4.81 15.76
C GLU A 122 -0.23 -4.89 14.74
N TRP A 123 -0.33 -6.00 13.99
CA TRP A 123 -1.47 -6.30 13.13
C TRP A 123 -2.83 -6.24 13.83
N LEU A 124 -2.89 -6.54 15.14
CA LEU A 124 -4.13 -6.44 15.91
C LEU A 124 -4.66 -5.00 15.98
N ARG A 125 -3.80 -3.99 15.75
CA ARG A 125 -4.23 -2.59 15.65
C ARG A 125 -5.12 -2.34 14.42
N MET A 126 -5.09 -3.21 13.41
CA MET A 126 -6.01 -3.11 12.27
C MET A 126 -7.48 -3.21 12.68
N PHE A 127 -7.80 -3.86 13.80
CA PHE A 127 -9.16 -3.80 14.35
C PHE A 127 -9.56 -2.39 14.79
N LYS A 128 -8.62 -1.59 15.31
CA LYS A 128 -8.87 -0.17 15.63
C LYS A 128 -9.01 0.66 14.36
N VAL A 129 -8.18 0.40 13.35
CA VAL A 129 -8.28 1.05 12.03
C VAL A 129 -9.64 0.76 11.41
N ALA A 130 -10.08 -0.50 11.36
CA ALA A 130 -11.35 -0.91 10.77
C ALA A 130 -12.55 -0.27 11.48
N LYS A 131 -12.49 -0.16 12.81
CA LYS A 131 -13.54 0.47 13.64
C LYS A 131 -13.52 2.00 13.58
N ARG A 132 -12.44 2.61 13.11
CA ARG A 132 -12.37 4.07 12.97
C ARG A 132 -13.38 4.51 11.91
N VAL A 133 -14.39 5.26 12.33
CA VAL A 133 -15.30 5.93 11.42
C VAL A 133 -14.49 7.02 10.69
N ALA A 134 -14.27 6.85 9.38
CA ALA A 134 -13.75 7.95 8.58
C ALA A 134 -14.78 9.10 8.69
N PRO A 135 -14.39 10.36 8.89
CA PRO A 135 -15.31 11.49 8.87
C PRO A 135 -15.86 11.77 7.46
N PHE A 136 -16.04 10.74 6.62
CA PHE A 136 -16.77 10.82 5.36
C PHE A 136 -18.24 11.11 5.74
N LYS A 137 -18.45 12.35 6.20
CA LYS A 137 -19.72 13.01 6.42
C LYS A 137 -20.53 12.69 5.19
N ASN A 138 -21.75 12.22 5.42
CA ASN A 138 -22.86 12.30 4.49
C ASN A 138 -22.68 13.48 3.53
N LYS A 139 -22.06 13.24 2.38
CA LYS A 139 -21.99 14.20 1.28
C LYS A 139 -23.27 14.09 0.46
N ALA A 140 -24.43 13.99 1.14
CA ALA A 140 -25.72 14.25 0.51
C ALA A 140 -25.79 15.72 0.01
N GLY A 141 -24.96 16.62 0.55
CA GLY A 141 -24.87 18.02 0.11
C GLY A 141 -23.86 18.34 -0.99
N TRP A 142 -23.01 17.41 -1.46
CA TRP A 142 -22.04 17.72 -2.53
C TRP A 142 -22.61 17.55 -3.94
N PHE A 143 -23.67 16.76 -4.11
CA PHE A 143 -24.39 16.65 -5.39
C PHE A 143 -25.42 17.77 -5.61
N GLN A 144 -25.86 18.45 -4.54
CA GLN A 144 -26.79 19.59 -4.66
C GLN A 144 -26.13 20.88 -5.18
N GLY A 145 -24.80 20.91 -5.34
CA GLY A 145 -24.08 22.05 -5.90
C GLY A 145 -23.87 22.01 -7.43
N ILE A 146 -24.23 20.92 -8.10
CA ILE A 146 -24.00 20.76 -9.56
C ILE A 146 -25.24 21.15 -10.39
N GLU A 147 -26.43 21.31 -9.80
CA GLU A 147 -27.63 21.81 -10.51
C GLU A 147 -27.61 23.32 -10.85
N GLY A 148 -26.54 24.04 -10.45
CA GLY A 148 -26.42 25.49 -10.67
C GLY A 148 -25.61 25.93 -11.91
N GLN A 149 -24.97 25.02 -12.65
CA GLN A 149 -24.20 25.42 -13.84
C GLN A 149 -25.11 25.62 -15.07
N LYS A 150 -25.63 26.85 -15.11
CA LYS A 150 -26.08 27.65 -16.27
C LYS A 150 -26.11 26.93 -17.62
N LYS A 151 -27.33 26.89 -18.18
CA LYS A 151 -27.69 26.71 -19.59
C LYS A 151 -26.60 27.21 -20.56
N TRP A 152 -26.05 26.30 -21.34
CA TRP A 152 -25.43 26.64 -22.62
C TRP A 152 -26.53 27.05 -23.58
N VAL A 153 -26.58 28.34 -23.91
CA VAL A 153 -27.41 28.84 -25.03
C VAL A 153 -26.57 28.67 -26.29
N ALA A 154 -27.02 27.78 -27.17
CA ALA A 154 -26.48 27.65 -28.51
C ALA A 154 -26.74 28.95 -29.30
N LYS A 155 -25.70 29.45 -29.97
CA LYS A 155 -25.81 30.35 -31.11
C LYS A 155 -25.23 29.61 -32.32
#